data_AF-F3GN82-F1
#
_entry.id   AF-F3GN82-F1
#
_cell.length_a   1.000
_cell.length_b   1.000
_cell.length_c   1.000
_cell.angle_alpha   90.00
_cell.angle_beta   90.00
_cell.angle_gamma   90.00
#
_symmetry.space_group_name_H-M   'P 1'
#
loop_
_entity.id
_entity.type
_entity.pdbx_description
1 polymer ?
#
loop_
_entity_poly.entity_id
_entity_poly.type
_entity_poly.pdbx_seq_one_letter_code
_entity_poly.pdbx_strand_id
1 'polypeptide(L)'
;MIASWRNDALATMIAPYKDAPPLSQRAPATRLLEIAESAAPGMQADFIAFPGTRFSSEHHYAVFLKGNTHLTAHLATPVLIDARTLQVTAVVE
;
A
#
# COMPACT_ATOMS: atom_id res chain seq x y z
N MET A 1 1.27 12.69 16.35
CA MET A 1 0.18 11.82 16.85
C MET A 1 -0.63 11.13 15.73
N ILE A 2 -0.78 11.70 14.53
CA ILE A 2 -1.44 11.02 13.38
C ILE A 2 -0.49 10.03 12.65
N ALA A 3 0.82 10.25 12.67
CA ALA A 3 1.76 9.37 11.99
C ALA A 3 1.98 8.02 12.70
N SER A 4 1.81 7.95 14.03
CA SER A 4 2.05 6.72 14.80
C SER A 4 0.98 5.67 14.52
N TRP A 5 -0.31 6.02 14.61
CA TRP A 5 -1.39 5.05 14.34
C TRP A 5 -1.32 4.48 12.92
N ARG A 6 -0.93 5.33 11.95
CA ARG A 6 -0.82 4.91 10.54
C ARG A 6 0.35 3.94 10.33
N ASN A 7 1.45 4.13 11.07
CA ASN A 7 2.56 3.17 11.10
C ASN A 7 2.15 1.87 11.80
N ASP A 8 1.37 1.93 12.88
CA ASP A 8 0.93 0.76 13.63
C ASP A 8 -0.07 -0.09 12.82
N ALA A 9 -1.01 0.54 12.12
CA ALA A 9 -1.93 -0.12 11.21
C ALA A 9 -1.19 -0.80 10.05
N LEU A 10 -0.26 -0.08 9.42
CA LEU A 10 0.58 -0.64 8.36
C LEU A 10 1.44 -1.80 8.85
N ALA A 11 2.06 -1.66 10.03
CA ALA A 11 2.85 -2.71 10.67
C ALA A 11 1.99 -3.97 10.90
N THR A 12 0.73 -3.80 11.29
CA THR A 12 -0.21 -4.90 11.48
C THR A 12 -0.53 -5.60 10.15
N MET A 13 -0.74 -4.85 9.06
CA MET A 13 -1.03 -5.42 7.74
C MET A 13 0.14 -6.23 7.17
N ILE A 14 1.38 -5.78 7.40
CA ILE A 14 2.58 -6.44 6.87
C ILE A 14 3.13 -7.51 7.80
N ALA A 15 2.72 -7.54 9.08
CA ALA A 15 3.22 -8.48 10.09
C ALA A 15 3.18 -9.96 9.66
N PRO A 16 2.14 -10.45 8.96
CA PRO A 16 2.12 -11.84 8.47
C PRO A 16 3.25 -12.18 7.47
N TYR A 17 3.84 -11.16 6.84
CA TYR A 17 4.82 -11.30 5.76
C TYR A 17 6.25 -10.92 6.20
N LYS A 18 6.47 -10.61 7.48
CA LYS A 18 7.76 -10.06 7.97
C LYS A 18 8.94 -11.03 7.79
N ASP A 19 8.68 -12.34 7.89
CA ASP A 19 9.70 -13.41 7.82
C ASP A 19 9.64 -14.16 6.48
N ALA A 20 8.79 -13.71 5.55
CA ALA A 20 8.65 -14.35 4.25
C ALA A 20 9.87 -14.04 3.37
N PRO A 21 10.44 -15.03 2.65
CA PRO A 21 11.65 -14.84 1.88
C PRO A 21 11.41 -13.88 0.71
N PRO A 22 12.38 -13.00 0.37
CA PRO A 22 12.22 -12.07 -0.75
C PRO A 22 11.80 -12.76 -2.05
N LEU A 23 10.88 -12.11 -2.78
CA LEU A 23 10.44 -12.59 -4.08
C LEU A 23 11.59 -12.58 -5.09
N SER A 24 11.82 -13.71 -5.76
CA SER A 24 12.79 -13.84 -6.85
C SER A 24 12.33 -13.19 -8.16
N GLN A 25 11.02 -13.04 -8.33
CA GLN A 25 10.39 -12.36 -9.47
C GLN A 25 9.21 -11.51 -8.99
N ARG A 26 9.08 -10.32 -9.57
CA ARG A 26 7.99 -9.36 -9.30
C ARG A 26 7.24 -9.06 -10.59
N ALA A 27 5.93 -8.88 -10.49
CA ALA A 27 5.12 -8.39 -11.58
C ALA A 27 5.50 -6.92 -11.91
N PRO A 28 5.29 -6.47 -13.16
CA PRO A 28 5.56 -5.08 -13.54
C PRO A 28 4.72 -4.09 -12.73
N ALA A 29 5.35 -3.00 -12.29
CA ALA A 29 4.71 -1.96 -11.48
C ALA A 29 3.78 -1.01 -12.27
N THR A 30 3.54 -1.27 -13.56
CA THR A 30 2.85 -0.36 -14.49
C THR A 30 1.36 -0.17 -14.19
N ARG A 31 0.74 -1.10 -13.45
CA ARG A 31 -0.70 -1.12 -13.16
C ARG A 31 -1.05 -0.73 -11.72
N LEU A 32 -0.06 -0.45 -10.87
CA LEU A 32 -0.26 -0.29 -9.43
C LEU A 32 -1.19 0.89 -9.08
N LEU A 33 -1.05 2.01 -9.78
CA LEU A 33 -1.89 3.19 -9.54
C LEU A 33 -3.36 2.90 -9.87
N GLU A 34 -3.62 2.30 -11.03
CA GLU A 34 -4.98 1.96 -11.48
C GLU A 34 -5.65 0.94 -10.53
N ILE A 35 -4.90 -0.07 -10.09
CA ILE A 35 -5.38 -1.06 -9.12
C ILE A 35 -5.72 -0.39 -7.78
N ALA A 36 -4.83 0.48 -7.27
CA ALA A 36 -5.01 1.14 -6.00
C ALA A 36 -6.19 2.12 -6.00
N GLU A 37 -6.33 2.93 -7.04
CA GLU A 37 -7.44 3.89 -7.18
C GLU A 37 -8.79 3.17 -7.38
N SER A 38 -8.78 2.01 -8.03
CA SER A 38 -9.97 1.14 -8.13
C SER A 38 -10.37 0.56 -6.77
N ALA A 39 -9.41 0.27 -5.91
CA ALA A 39 -9.64 -0.29 -4.57
C ALA A 39 -10.09 0.77 -3.55
N ALA A 40 -9.80 2.06 -3.79
CA ALA A 40 -10.20 3.17 -2.93
C ALA A 40 -10.81 4.33 -3.75
N PRO A 41 -12.08 4.20 -4.18
CA PRO A 41 -12.74 5.21 -5.00
C PRO A 41 -12.78 6.60 -4.34
N GLY A 42 -12.56 7.65 -5.13
CA GLY A 42 -12.52 9.03 -4.63
C GLY A 42 -11.20 9.43 -3.97
N MET A 43 -10.20 8.54 -3.99
CA MET A 43 -8.84 8.85 -3.58
C MET A 43 -7.90 8.89 -4.78
N GLN A 44 -6.76 9.55 -4.62
CA GLN A 44 -5.73 9.69 -5.64
C GLN A 44 -4.41 9.14 -5.09
N ALA A 45 -3.69 8.37 -5.90
CA ALA A 45 -2.37 7.87 -5.50
C ALA A 45 -1.37 9.02 -5.28
N ASP A 46 -0.62 8.94 -4.17
CA ASP A 46 0.39 9.94 -3.78
C ASP A 46 1.80 9.38 -3.93
N PHE A 47 2.06 8.19 -3.39
CA PHE A 47 3.35 7.50 -3.59
C PHE A 47 3.25 5.97 -3.50
N ILE A 48 4.26 5.30 -4.05
CA ILE A 48 4.41 3.84 -4.03
C ILE A 48 5.65 3.47 -3.20
N ALA A 49 5.46 2.58 -2.23
CA ALA A 49 6.54 1.90 -1.53
C ALA A 49 6.76 0.51 -2.14
N PHE A 50 7.98 0.25 -2.63
CA PHE A 50 8.36 -1.00 -3.27
C PHE A 50 8.67 -2.08 -2.23
N PRO A 51 8.55 -3.38 -2.58
CA PRO A 51 8.81 -4.44 -1.63
C PRO A 51 10.22 -4.36 -1.02
N GLY A 52 10.29 -4.53 0.30
CA GLY A 52 11.50 -4.43 1.13
C GLY A 52 11.81 -3.05 1.72
N THR A 53 10.95 -2.05 1.51
CA THR A 53 11.06 -0.75 2.21
C THR A 53 10.36 -0.78 3.57
N ARG A 54 10.63 0.22 4.42
CA ARG A 54 10.00 0.36 5.76
C ARG A 54 8.47 0.53 5.75
N PHE A 55 7.87 0.71 4.58
CA PHE A 55 6.43 0.91 4.40
C PHE A 55 5.77 -0.25 3.65
N SER A 56 6.47 -1.37 3.49
CA SER A 56 6.04 -2.53 2.72
C SER A 56 6.66 -3.80 3.31
N SER A 57 6.11 -4.98 3.01
CA SER A 57 6.85 -6.24 3.21
C SER A 57 7.74 -6.55 2.01
N GLU A 58 8.52 -7.63 2.09
CA GLU A 58 9.25 -8.18 0.93
C GLU A 58 8.33 -8.68 -0.21
N HIS A 59 7.03 -8.76 0.04
CA HIS A 59 6.04 -9.33 -0.87
C HIS A 59 5.04 -8.32 -1.44
N HIS A 60 5.03 -7.07 -0.98
CA HIS A 60 3.96 -6.14 -1.33
C HIS A 60 4.48 -4.82 -1.89
N TYR A 61 3.79 -4.32 -2.90
CA TYR A 61 3.73 -2.89 -3.15
C TYR A 61 2.73 -2.28 -2.19
N ALA A 62 3.11 -1.19 -1.51
CA ALA A 62 2.17 -0.38 -0.76
C ALA A 62 1.93 0.93 -1.53
N VAL A 63 0.71 1.13 -2.02
CA VAL A 63 0.31 2.39 -2.66
C VAL A 63 -0.42 3.22 -1.64
N PHE A 64 0.08 4.41 -1.35
CA PHE A 64 -0.56 5.35 -0.43
C PHE A 64 -1.39 6.33 -1.24
N LEU A 65 -2.70 6.34 -0.98
CA LEU A 65 -3.62 7.29 -1.57
C LEU A 65 -3.95 8.39 -0.58
N LYS A 66 -4.35 9.55 -1.13
CA LYS A 66 -4.91 10.67 -0.38
C LYS A 66 -6.28 11.04 -0.94
N GLY A 67 -7.17 11.57 -0.11
CA GLY A 67 -8.47 12.01 -0.59
C GLY A 67 -8.37 13.18 -1.59
N ASN A 68 -9.26 13.21 -2.58
CA ASN A 68 -9.21 14.15 -3.70
C ASN A 68 -9.85 15.53 -3.44
N THR A 69 -10.37 15.78 -2.23
CA THR A 69 -10.92 17.08 -1.81
C THR A 69 -10.02 17.76 -0.79
N HIS A 70 -10.17 19.08 -0.61
CA HIS A 70 -9.45 19.82 0.43
C HIS A 70 -9.72 19.27 1.84
N LEU A 71 -10.94 18.76 2.10
CA LEU A 71 -11.31 18.18 3.39
C LEU A 71 -10.58 16.86 3.66
N THR A 72 -10.32 16.07 2.61
CA THR A 72 -9.79 14.70 2.70
C THR A 72 -8.32 14.58 2.31
N ALA A 73 -7.66 15.67 1.88
CA ALA A 73 -6.30 15.66 1.35
C ALA A 73 -5.24 15.16 2.34
N HIS A 74 -5.53 15.20 3.64
CA HIS A 74 -4.65 14.72 4.71
C HIS A 74 -5.02 13.31 5.23
N LEU A 75 -6.08 12.70 4.69
CA LEU A 75 -6.44 11.32 4.98
C LEU A 75 -5.68 10.42 4.02
N ALA A 76 -4.75 9.63 4.57
CA ALA A 76 -3.91 8.72 3.81
C ALA A 76 -4.38 7.28 3.98
N THR A 77 -4.68 6.62 2.87
CA THR A 77 -5.24 5.26 2.80
C THR A 77 -4.23 4.37 2.07
N PRO A 78 -3.52 3.48 2.78
CA PRO A 78 -2.63 2.52 2.14
C PRO A 78 -3.42 1.35 1.55
N VAL A 79 -3.06 0.98 0.32
CA VAL A 79 -3.50 -0.25 -0.36
C VAL A 79 -2.29 -1.16 -0.53
N LEU A 80 -2.36 -2.38 -0.02
CA LEU A 80 -1.34 -3.41 -0.23
C LEU A 80 -1.70 -4.27 -1.43
N ILE A 81 -0.74 -4.38 -2.34
CA ILE A 81 -0.85 -5.16 -3.57
C ILE A 81 0.26 -6.21 -3.56
N ASP A 82 -0.10 -7.48 -3.71
CA ASP A 82 0.88 -8.56 -3.81
C ASP A 82 1.77 -8.37 -5.04
N ALA A 83 3.08 -8.39 -4.82
CA ALA A 83 4.07 -8.02 -5.82
C ALA A 83 4.31 -9.11 -6.88
N ARG A 84 3.68 -10.29 -6.75
CA ARG A 84 3.76 -11.37 -7.74
C ARG A 84 2.50 -11.46 -8.60
N THR A 85 1.33 -11.28 -7.99
CA THR A 85 0.02 -11.52 -8.58
C THR A 85 -0.73 -10.24 -8.93
N LEU A 86 -0.31 -9.09 -8.39
CA LEU A 86 -1.00 -7.81 -8.47
C LEU A 86 -2.41 -7.82 -7.85
N GLN A 87 -2.70 -8.79 -6.96
CA GLN A 87 -3.95 -8.82 -6.21
C GLN A 87 -3.89 -7.87 -5.02
N VAL A 88 -5.00 -7.17 -4.74
CA VAL A 88 -5.14 -6.38 -3.52
C VAL A 88 -5.30 -7.34 -2.35
N THR A 89 -4.38 -7.27 -1.38
CA THR A 89 -4.40 -8.13 -0.20
C THR A 89 -4.97 -7.43 1.01
N ALA A 90 -4.91 -6.10 1.07
CA ALA A 90 -5.53 -5.29 2.12
C ALA A 90 -5.70 -3.82 1.72
N VAL A 91 -6.70 -3.16 2.30
CA VAL A 91 -6.99 -1.72 2.20
C VAL A 91 -7.25 -1.22 3.62
N VAL A 92 -6.69 -0.07 4.01
CA VAL A 92 -7.02 0.58 5.29
C VAL A 92 -7.71 1.90 5.03
N GLU A 93 -8.97 1.96 5.45
CA GLU A 93 -9.78 3.19 5.49
C GLU A 93 -9.47 4.05 6.73
#